data_AF-B4WK65-F1
#
_entry.id   AF-B4WK65-F1
#
_cell.length_a   1.000
_cell.length_b   1.000
_cell.length_c   1.000
_cell.angle_alpha   90.00
_cell.angle_beta   90.00
_cell.angle_gamma   90.00
#
_symmetry.space_group_name_H-M   'P 1'
#
loop_
_entity.id
_entity.type
_entity.pdbx_description
1 polymer ?
#
loop_
_entity_poly.entity_id
_entity_poly.type
_entity_poly.pdbx_seq_one_letter_code
_entity_poly.pdbx_strand_id
1 'polypeptide(L)' 'MLYRLKNGCNWEDLPKDLPPYSTVFWHYNEWRKAGSFEKLMTLLHGQVREQAQKKPSGPH' A
#
# COMPACT_ATOMS: atom_id res chain seq x y z
N MET A 1 12.42 4.91 0.40
CA MET A 1 11.63 4.99 1.65
C MET A 1 10.18 4.78 1.28
N LEU A 2 9.57 3.70 1.76
CA LEU A 2 8.19 3.31 1.44
C LEU A 2 7.23 4.06 2.37
N TYR A 3 6.46 5.01 1.82
CA TYR A 3 5.50 5.83 2.55
C TYR A 3 4.43 4.93 3.19
N ARG A 4 4.57 4.72 4.50
CA ARG A 4 3.89 3.65 5.23
C ARG A 4 2.45 4.06 5.53
N LEU A 5 1.54 3.54 4.71
CA LEU A 5 0.10 3.48 5.01
C LEU A 5 -0.14 2.57 6.22
N LYS A 6 -0.08 3.17 7.41
CA LYS A 6 -0.68 2.78 8.71
C LYS A 6 0.16 3.45 9.80
N ASN A 7 -0.22 4.67 10.19
CA ASN A 7 0.18 5.30 11.46
C ASN A 7 1.65 5.74 11.70
N GLY A 8 2.44 6.17 10.72
CA GLY A 8 3.73 6.80 11.08
C GLY A 8 4.66 7.21 9.96
N CYS A 9 4.47 8.42 9.47
CA CYS A 9 5.52 9.34 9.01
C CYS A 9 4.83 10.71 8.89
N ASN A 10 5.45 11.77 9.41
CA ASN A 10 4.86 13.10 9.36
C ASN A 10 4.76 13.52 7.88
N TRP A 11 3.60 13.96 7.43
CA TRP A 11 3.36 14.34 6.03
C TRP A 11 4.27 15.50 5.55
N GLU A 12 4.94 16.15 6.50
CA GLU A 12 5.94 17.21 6.30
C GLU A 12 7.29 16.69 5.77
N ASP A 13 7.59 15.40 5.87
CA ASP A 13 8.85 14.80 5.39
C ASP A 13 8.74 14.29 3.94
N LEU A 14 7.71 14.76 3.22
CA LEU A 14 7.56 14.46 1.80
C LEU A 14 8.69 15.15 1.00
N PRO A 15 9.31 14.46 0.04
CA PRO A 15 10.24 15.11 -0.88
C PRO A 15 9.56 16.27 -1.60
N LYS A 16 10.28 17.39 -1.72
CA LYS A 16 9.81 18.65 -2.31
C LYS A 16 9.41 18.53 -3.79
N ASP A 17 9.68 17.38 -4.42
CA ASP A 17 9.28 17.04 -5.78
C ASP A 17 7.80 16.67 -5.91
N LEU A 18 7.07 16.57 -4.79
CA LEU A 18 5.65 16.25 -4.80
C LEU A 18 4.78 17.52 -4.77
N PRO A 19 3.62 17.49 -5.45
CA PRO A 19 2.64 18.57 -5.39
C PRO A 19 2.16 18.80 -3.94
N PRO A 20 1.50 19.94 -3.66
CA PRO A 20 1.07 20.30 -2.31
C PRO A 20 0.38 19.14 -1.60
N TYR A 21 0.65 19.02 -0.30
CA TYR A 21 0.11 17.94 0.55
C TYR A 21 -1.41 17.74 0.39
N SER A 22 -2.16 18.82 0.17
CA SER A 22 -3.61 18.78 -0.09
C SER A 22 -4.00 17.94 -1.31
N THR A 23 -3.22 17.99 -2.39
CA THR A 23 -3.45 17.22 -3.62
C THR A 23 -3.18 15.73 -3.39
N VAL A 24 -2.07 15.41 -2.72
CA VAL A 24 -1.71 14.02 -2.36
C VAL A 24 -2.77 13.43 -1.43
N PHE A 25 -3.20 14.19 -0.43
CA PHE A 25 -4.26 13.78 0.49
C PHE A 25 -5.60 13.60 -0.22
N TRP A 26 -5.94 14.46 -1.19
CA TRP A 26 -7.16 14.33 -1.99
C TRP A 26 -7.19 13.01 -2.76
N HIS A 27 -6.11 12.67 -3.48
CA HIS A 27 -5.99 11.40 -4.18
C HIS A 27 -6.03 10.21 -3.21
N TYR A 28 -5.34 10.31 -2.07
CA TYR A 28 -5.37 9.28 -1.04
C TYR A 28 -6.79 9.04 -0.52
N ASN A 29 -7.53 10.11 -0.23
CA ASN A 29 -8.90 10.02 0.27
C ASN A 29 -9.86 9.41 -0.76
N GLU A 30 -9.70 9.77 -2.05
CA GLU A 30 -10.45 9.16 -3.14
C GLU A 30 -10.17 7.65 -3.24
N TRP A 31 -8.91 7.22 -3.22
CA TRP A 31 -8.57 5.79 -3.25
C TRP A 31 -9.04 5.03 -2.01
N ARG A 32 -9.07 5.70 -0.85
CA ARG A 32 -9.61 5.12 0.38
C ARG A 32 -11.12 4.93 0.28
N LYS A 33 -11.86 5.93 -0.20
CA LYS A 33 -13.31 5.85 -0.41
C LYS A 33 -13.67 4.82 -1.48
N ALA A 34 -12.87 4.73 -2.54
CA ALA A 34 -13.04 3.76 -3.61
C ALA A 34 -12.67 2.32 -3.20
N GLY A 35 -12.21 2.08 -1.96
CA GLY A 35 -11.79 0.76 -1.49
C GLY A 35 -10.62 0.17 -2.30
N SER A 36 -9.84 1.01 -3.00
CA SER A 36 -8.81 0.56 -3.93
C SER A 36 -7.72 -0.24 -3.21
N PHE A 37 -7.42 0.12 -1.96
CA PHE A 37 -6.48 -0.62 -1.12
C PHE A 37 -6.98 -2.02 -0.76
N GLU A 38 -8.28 -2.19 -0.51
CA GLU A 38 -8.85 -3.51 -0.19
C GLU A 38 -8.81 -4.42 -1.41
N LYS A 39 -9.13 -3.89 -2.59
CA LYS A 39 -9.03 -4.62 -3.86
C LYS A 39 -7.59 -5.00 -4.17
N LEU A 40 -6.66 -4.05 -4.03
CA LEU A 40 -5.23 -4.30 -4.23
C LEU A 40 -4.69 -5.34 -3.24
N MET A 41 -5.03 -5.21 -1.96
CA MET A 41 -4.61 -6.14 -0.92
C MET A 41 -5.19 -7.54 -1.16
N THR A 42 -6.45 -7.64 -1.60
CA THR A 42 -7.08 -8.92 -1.94
C THR A 42 -6.37 -9.62 -3.10
N LEU A 43 -6.04 -8.88 -4.16
CA LEU A 43 -5.29 -9.41 -5.31
C LEU A 43 -3.88 -9.84 -4.90
N LEU A 44 -3.15 -8.98 -4.16
CA LEU A 44 -1.80 -9.28 -3.68
C LEU A 44 -1.81 -10.48 -2.73
N HIS A 45 -2.76 -10.56 -1.79
CA HIS A 45 -2.88 -11.70 -0.90
C HIS A 45 -3.22 -12.98 -1.66
N GLY A 46 -4.06 -12.93 -2.70
CA GLY A 46 -4.30 -14.07 -3.59
C GLY A 46 -3.01 -14.55 -4.25
N GLN A 47 -2.27 -13.63 -4.86
CA GLN A 47 -0.99 -13.94 -5.51
C GLN A 47 0.06 -14.48 -4.52
N VAL A 48 0.18 -13.89 -3.34
CA VAL A 48 1.11 -14.36 -2.30
C VAL A 48 0.71 -15.74 -1.80
N ARG A 49 -0.58 -16.02 -1.62
CA ARG A 49 -1.06 -17.36 -1.23
C ARG A 49 -0.76 -18.40 -2.30
N GLU A 50 -0.99 -18.08 -3.57
CA GLU A 50 -0.63 -18.98 -4.69
C GLU A 50 0.88 -19.21 -4.78
N GLN A 51 1.70 -18.17 -4.60
CA GLN A 51 3.16 -18.30 -4.57
C GLN A 51 3.65 -19.10 -3.36
N ALA A 52 3.01 -18.93 -2.20
CA ALA A 52 3.29 -19.71 -1.00
C ALA A 52 2.87 -21.17 -1.15
N GLN A 53 1.76 -21.46 -1.84
CA GLN A 53 1.35 -22.84 -2.17
C GLN A 53 2.30 -23.51 -3.17
N LYS A 54 2.85 -22.74 -4.12
CA LYS A 54 3.85 -23.22 -5.10
C LYS A 54 5.24 -23.43 -4.51
N LYS A 55 5.53 -22.85 -3.35
CA LYS A 55 6.69 -23.23 -2.53
C LYS A 55 6.19 -24.28 -1.53
N PRO A 56 6.20 -25.58 -1.85
CA PRO A 56 5.96 -26.57 -0.83
C PRO A 56 6.98 -26.28 0.28
N SER A 57 6.49 -26.23 1.51
CA SER A 57 7.30 -26.21 2.71
C SER A 57 8.56 -27.05 2.49
N GLY A 58 9.71 -26.38 2.33
CA GLY A 58 10.99 -27.04 2.52
C GLY A 58 10.98 -27.68 3.91
N PRO A 59 11.45 -28.93 4.05
CA PRO A 59 11.25 -29.71 5.27
C PRO A 59 11.97 -29.05 6.45
N HIS A 60 11.37 -29.22 7.63
CA HIS A 60 11.87 -29.04 9.00
C HIS A 60 13.23 -28.38 9.22
#